data_AF-A0A6A7KIC6-F1
#
_entry.id   AF-A0A6A7KIC6-F1
#
_cell.length_a   1.000
_cell.length_b   1.000
_cell.length_c   1.000
_cell.angle_alpha   90.00
_cell.angle_beta   90.00
_cell.angle_gamma   90.00
#
_symmetry.space_group_name_H-M   'P 1'
#
loop_
_entity.id
_entity.type
_entity.pdbx_description
1 polymer ?
#
loop_
_entity_poly.entity_id
_entity_poly.type
_entity_poly.pdbx_seq_one_letter_code
_entity_poly.pdbx_strand_id
1 'polypeptide(L)'
;MWKKALAVLFGFLMLGLTVSSASASASFVNGTVNGTVTVPPEFNPEKKPGDEVRPQFGGATVVAEPFISAFVPGIGWIVAVGSIVALIAKYVYSKPVSEFTEAFVGEIPDKITYNGQELAKGVKTNIWGTRVEIGYGYVKKKWGGLKKEAVIVKPVITITRDEVKAVEDLFSPKEYGKLLAKAYLNGWDANDAKKLAEEFNKKYKNFRVKFRGRYACGSYFPEGDVIIDKEGAKHIIERHILEEKWRYKSKFKYLTADMLFQMLRETIETGNSYCPGSSSKYKKLALEKYYHGMGMKNKLRVVIQLKNGIYRIVTAFPVDR
;
A
#
# COMPACT_ATOMS: atom_id res chain seq x y z
N MET A 1 34.40 -5.04 -26.36
CA MET A 1 33.48 -6.01 -27.02
C MET A 1 32.01 -5.94 -26.55
N TRP A 2 31.68 -5.35 -25.39
CA TRP A 2 30.32 -5.37 -24.80
C TRP A 2 29.18 -4.89 -25.72
N LYS A 3 29.40 -3.84 -26.54
CA LYS A 3 28.39 -3.31 -27.49
C LYS A 3 27.90 -4.34 -28.51
N LYS A 4 28.72 -5.34 -28.89
CA LYS A 4 28.31 -6.40 -29.83
C LYS A 4 27.44 -7.48 -29.17
N ALA A 5 27.71 -7.83 -27.90
CA ALA A 5 26.85 -8.74 -27.14
C ALA A 5 25.46 -8.13 -26.89
N LEU A 6 25.40 -6.84 -26.60
CA LEU A 6 24.15 -6.10 -26.38
C LEU A 6 23.27 -6.05 -27.65
N ALA A 7 23.89 -5.92 -28.83
CA ALA A 7 23.18 -5.99 -30.12
C ALA A 7 22.63 -7.39 -30.44
N VAL A 8 23.34 -8.48 -30.07
CA VAL A 8 22.83 -9.86 -30.24
C VAL A 8 21.67 -10.15 -29.28
N LEU A 9 21.75 -9.66 -28.04
CA LEU A 9 20.68 -9.80 -27.05
C LEU A 9 19.42 -9.01 -27.46
N PHE A 10 19.57 -7.81 -28.04
CA PHE A 10 18.46 -7.08 -28.65
C PHE A 10 17.96 -7.74 -29.95
N GLY A 11 18.84 -8.31 -30.78
CA GLY A 11 18.47 -9.02 -32.01
C GLY A 11 17.59 -10.24 -31.75
N PHE A 12 17.92 -11.05 -30.74
CA PHE A 12 17.06 -12.15 -30.28
C PHE A 12 15.74 -11.68 -29.66
N LEU A 13 15.71 -10.48 -29.05
CA LEU A 13 14.49 -9.89 -28.51
C LEU A 13 13.56 -9.35 -29.63
N MET A 14 14.14 -8.84 -30.72
CA MET A 14 13.39 -8.39 -31.90
C MET A 14 12.89 -9.54 -32.79
N LEU A 15 13.62 -10.66 -32.89
CA LEU A 15 13.13 -11.87 -33.56
C LEU A 15 11.91 -12.52 -32.85
N GLY A 16 11.64 -12.15 -31.59
CA GLY A 16 10.43 -12.52 -30.86
C GLY A 16 9.26 -11.52 -30.98
N LEU A 17 9.44 -10.39 -31.68
CA LEU A 17 8.45 -9.35 -31.88
C LEU A 17 8.05 -9.27 -33.36
N THR A 18 7.13 -10.12 -33.79
CA THR A 18 6.47 -9.98 -35.10
C THR A 18 5.65 -8.70 -35.14
N VAL A 19 6.14 -7.73 -35.92
CA VAL A 19 5.48 -6.47 -36.25
C VAL A 19 4.16 -6.72 -36.98
N SER A 20 3.07 -6.06 -36.57
CA SER A 20 1.96 -5.68 -37.46
C SER A 20 1.07 -4.61 -36.82
N SER A 21 0.70 -3.63 -37.64
CA SER A 21 -0.05 -2.42 -37.32
C SER A 21 -1.51 -2.47 -37.84
N ALA A 22 -2.34 -1.50 -37.41
CA ALA A 22 -3.72 -1.21 -37.91
C ALA A 22 -4.81 -2.28 -37.59
N SER A 23 -6.13 -1.99 -37.59
CA SER A 23 -6.94 -0.75 -37.44
C SER A 23 -8.43 -1.11 -37.24
N ALA A 24 -9.22 -0.26 -36.57
CA ALA A 24 -10.71 -0.26 -36.48
C ALA A 24 -11.38 -1.58 -35.94
N SER A 25 -12.68 -1.69 -35.64
CA SER A 25 -13.87 -0.81 -35.75
C SER A 25 -14.88 -1.12 -34.63
N ALA A 26 -15.85 -0.23 -34.41
CA ALA A 26 -16.88 -0.37 -33.35
C ALA A 26 -18.13 -1.17 -33.77
N SER A 27 -18.90 -1.64 -32.79
CA SER A 27 -20.35 -1.88 -32.93
C SER A 27 -21.10 -1.67 -31.61
N PHE A 28 -22.16 -0.83 -31.66
CA PHE A 28 -23.25 -0.76 -30.67
C PHE A 28 -24.25 -1.91 -30.94
N VAL A 29 -25.12 -2.31 -30.00
CA VAL A 29 -26.58 -1.98 -29.86
C VAL A 29 -27.17 -3.09 -28.96
N ASN A 30 -28.16 -2.99 -28.05
CA ASN A 30 -28.85 -1.93 -27.27
C ASN A 30 -29.49 -2.63 -26.03
N GLY A 31 -30.14 -1.92 -25.09
CA GLY A 31 -30.89 -2.61 -24.00
C GLY A 31 -31.47 -1.78 -22.85
N THR A 32 -32.42 -0.88 -23.11
CA THR A 32 -33.22 -0.10 -22.14
C THR A 32 -34.38 -0.94 -21.53
N VAL A 33 -35.08 -0.64 -20.41
CA VAL A 33 -35.27 0.57 -19.55
C VAL A 33 -35.55 0.19 -18.07
N ASN A 34 -35.45 1.17 -17.14
CA ASN A 34 -36.23 1.44 -15.90
C ASN A 34 -36.68 0.33 -14.90
N GLY A 35 -36.62 0.64 -13.59
CA GLY A 35 -37.56 0.04 -12.60
C GLY A 35 -37.17 0.01 -11.10
N THR A 36 -37.07 1.18 -10.44
CA THR A 36 -37.38 1.49 -9.00
C THR A 36 -36.87 0.61 -7.82
N VAL A 37 -36.56 1.26 -6.70
CA VAL A 37 -35.94 0.71 -5.47
C VAL A 37 -36.96 0.13 -4.47
N THR A 38 -36.65 -1.03 -3.86
CA THR A 38 -37.01 -1.40 -2.47
C THR A 38 -35.97 -2.32 -1.82
N VAL A 39 -35.73 -2.15 -0.50
CA VAL A 39 -34.78 -2.88 0.36
C VAL A 39 -35.29 -2.76 1.82
N PRO A 40 -35.13 -3.71 2.77
CA PRO A 40 -34.87 -5.17 2.69
C PRO A 40 -36.06 -5.97 3.32
N PRO A 41 -36.02 -7.32 3.51
CA PRO A 41 -35.26 -7.93 4.61
C PRO A 41 -34.50 -9.24 4.25
N GLU A 42 -33.70 -9.69 5.21
CA GLU A 42 -33.08 -11.03 5.34
C GLU A 42 -31.85 -11.41 4.51
N PHE A 43 -30.93 -12.06 5.23
CA PHE A 43 -29.61 -12.54 4.80
C PHE A 43 -29.77 -13.81 3.95
N ASN A 44 -29.21 -13.84 2.74
CA ASN A 44 -28.78 -15.10 2.14
C ASN A 44 -27.49 -14.88 1.31
N PRO A 45 -26.33 -15.48 1.67
CA PRO A 45 -25.03 -15.09 1.14
C PRO A 45 -24.58 -15.90 -0.09
N GLU A 46 -25.49 -16.46 -0.89
CA GLU A 46 -25.14 -17.24 -2.07
C GLU A 46 -25.45 -16.50 -3.38
N LYS A 47 -24.43 -16.46 -4.26
CA LYS A 47 -24.38 -15.84 -5.60
C LYS A 47 -24.42 -14.30 -5.64
N LYS A 48 -23.25 -13.71 -5.94
CA LYS A 48 -23.10 -12.36 -6.50
C LYS A 48 -22.57 -12.46 -7.94
N PRO A 49 -22.76 -11.45 -8.81
CA PRO A 49 -22.34 -11.54 -10.21
C PRO A 49 -20.82 -11.72 -10.32
N GLY A 50 -20.38 -12.90 -10.76
CA GLY A 50 -18.97 -13.29 -10.83
C GLY A 50 -18.71 -14.79 -10.87
N ASP A 51 -19.65 -15.60 -10.35
CA ASP A 51 -19.46 -17.05 -10.16
C ASP A 51 -19.48 -17.91 -11.46
N GLU A 52 -19.76 -17.33 -12.63
CA GLU A 52 -19.85 -18.06 -13.92
C GLU A 52 -18.88 -17.57 -15.02
N VAL A 53 -17.68 -17.13 -14.64
CA VAL A 53 -16.56 -17.02 -15.61
C VAL A 53 -15.58 -18.19 -15.45
N ARG A 54 -16.06 -19.39 -15.77
CA ARG A 54 -15.16 -20.49 -16.19
C ARG A 54 -14.61 -20.11 -17.57
N PRO A 55 -13.29 -19.89 -17.75
CA PRO A 55 -12.75 -19.67 -19.09
C PRO A 55 -12.94 -20.93 -19.93
N GLN A 56 -13.78 -20.86 -20.97
CA GLN A 56 -13.77 -21.84 -22.05
C GLN A 56 -12.41 -21.75 -22.75
N PHE A 57 -11.55 -22.76 -22.55
CA PHE A 57 -10.20 -22.80 -23.11
C PHE A 57 -10.18 -23.20 -24.59
N GLY A 58 -10.76 -22.35 -25.43
CA GLY A 58 -10.57 -22.38 -26.88
C GLY A 58 -9.13 -21.98 -27.24
N GLY A 59 -8.19 -22.94 -27.17
CA GLY A 59 -6.83 -22.82 -27.73
C GLY A 59 -5.89 -21.81 -27.05
N ALA A 60 -6.15 -21.41 -25.80
CA ALA A 60 -5.32 -20.43 -25.08
C ALA A 60 -4.57 -21.05 -23.90
N THR A 61 -3.23 -21.05 -23.95
CA THR A 61 -2.38 -21.49 -22.82
C THR A 61 -2.27 -20.38 -21.77
N VAL A 62 -2.42 -20.73 -20.50
CA VAL A 62 -2.22 -19.81 -19.37
C VAL A 62 -0.84 -20.02 -18.76
N VAL A 63 -0.14 -18.93 -18.43
CA VAL A 63 1.12 -18.98 -17.68
C VAL A 63 0.97 -18.22 -16.37
N ALA A 64 1.19 -18.92 -15.26
CA ALA A 64 1.28 -18.38 -13.90
C ALA A 64 2.76 -18.23 -13.49
N GLU A 65 3.45 -17.28 -14.14
CA GLU A 65 4.81 -16.84 -13.79
C GLU A 65 4.80 -15.32 -13.61
N PRO A 66 5.74 -14.74 -12.82
CA PRO A 66 5.80 -13.31 -12.60
C PRO A 66 5.81 -12.53 -13.91
N PHE A 67 5.01 -11.46 -14.02
CA PHE A 67 4.86 -10.74 -15.28
C PHE A 67 4.81 -9.21 -15.14
N ILE A 68 5.17 -8.54 -16.24
CA ILE A 68 5.04 -7.09 -16.41
C ILE A 68 4.40 -6.80 -17.77
N SER A 69 3.37 -5.96 -17.76
CA SER A 69 2.66 -5.50 -18.95
C SER A 69 2.74 -3.98 -19.01
N ALA A 70 3.53 -3.49 -19.94
CA ALA A 70 4.01 -2.12 -19.97
C ALA A 70 3.98 -1.56 -21.40
N PHE A 71 3.72 -0.26 -21.55
CA PHE A 71 3.78 0.42 -22.84
C PHE A 71 5.16 1.07 -23.01
N VAL A 72 5.82 0.81 -24.15
CA VAL A 72 7.09 1.44 -24.52
C VAL A 72 6.87 2.32 -25.77
N PRO A 73 7.10 3.64 -25.69
CA PRO A 73 7.01 4.53 -26.85
C PRO A 73 7.85 4.01 -28.02
N GLY A 74 7.26 3.98 -29.22
CA GLY A 74 7.89 3.46 -30.43
C GLY A 74 7.85 1.92 -30.60
N ILE A 75 7.50 1.14 -29.57
CA ILE A 75 7.38 -0.33 -29.65
C ILE A 75 5.92 -0.78 -29.43
N GLY A 76 5.19 -0.13 -28.52
CA GLY A 76 3.82 -0.49 -28.16
C GLY A 76 3.72 -1.25 -26.83
N TRP A 77 2.68 -2.07 -26.68
CA TRP A 77 2.46 -2.89 -25.48
C TRP A 77 3.37 -4.13 -25.47
N ILE A 78 4.14 -4.29 -24.40
CA ILE A 78 5.02 -5.43 -24.16
C ILE A 78 4.51 -6.20 -22.95
N VAL A 79 4.42 -7.53 -23.07
CA VAL A 79 4.19 -8.43 -21.93
C VAL A 79 5.40 -9.35 -21.77
N ALA A 80 6.19 -9.10 -20.73
CA ALA A 80 7.30 -9.95 -20.34
C ALA A 80 6.91 -10.84 -19.15
N VAL A 81 7.52 -12.02 -19.10
CA VAL A 81 7.23 -13.09 -18.15
C VAL A 81 8.56 -13.64 -17.62
N GLY A 82 8.61 -13.98 -16.33
CA GLY A 82 9.81 -14.41 -15.61
C GLY A 82 10.41 -13.31 -14.72
N SER A 83 11.60 -13.55 -14.18
CA SER A 83 12.27 -12.72 -13.15
C SER A 83 12.71 -11.31 -13.62
N ILE A 84 12.50 -10.94 -14.89
CA ILE A 84 12.95 -9.67 -15.50
C ILE A 84 12.03 -8.48 -15.14
N VAL A 85 10.91 -8.71 -14.45
CA VAL A 85 9.91 -7.70 -14.04
C VAL A 85 10.54 -6.44 -13.41
N ALA A 86 11.47 -6.61 -12.46
CA ALA A 86 12.14 -5.50 -11.77
C ALA A 86 13.13 -4.72 -12.66
N LEU A 87 13.64 -5.34 -13.73
CA LEU A 87 14.57 -4.74 -14.68
C LEU A 87 13.83 -3.84 -15.69
N ILE A 88 12.69 -4.29 -16.20
CA ILE A 88 11.84 -3.52 -17.13
C ILE A 88 11.22 -2.31 -16.43
N ALA A 89 10.85 -2.45 -15.14
CA ALA A 89 10.32 -1.35 -14.33
C ALA A 89 11.22 -0.08 -14.36
N LYS A 90 12.55 -0.27 -14.36
CA LYS A 90 13.54 0.83 -14.36
C LYS A 90 13.59 1.65 -15.65
N TYR A 91 13.13 1.08 -16.77
CA TYR A 91 13.15 1.73 -18.08
C TYR A 91 11.78 2.30 -18.49
N VAL A 92 10.68 1.78 -17.93
CA VAL A 92 9.32 2.23 -18.29
C VAL A 92 8.72 3.21 -17.28
N TYR A 93 9.17 3.20 -16.02
CA TYR A 93 8.58 4.06 -14.99
C TYR A 93 9.43 5.29 -14.67
N SER A 94 8.75 6.37 -14.31
CA SER A 94 9.43 7.47 -13.64
C SER A 94 10.13 6.95 -12.38
N LYS A 95 11.35 7.43 -12.11
CA LYS A 95 12.22 6.97 -11.00
C LYS A 95 11.48 6.63 -9.68
N PRO A 96 10.64 7.51 -9.09
CA PRO A 96 9.95 7.20 -7.84
C PRO A 96 8.99 6.00 -7.97
N VAL A 97 8.27 5.88 -9.09
CA VAL A 97 7.37 4.74 -9.34
C VAL A 97 8.17 3.45 -9.55
N SER A 98 9.30 3.51 -10.26
CA SER A 98 10.19 2.33 -10.37
C SER A 98 10.72 1.86 -9.03
N GLU A 99 11.20 2.79 -8.20
CA GLU A 99 11.77 2.47 -6.89
C GLU A 99 10.72 1.94 -5.92
N PHE A 100 9.51 2.49 -5.95
CA PHE A 100 8.35 1.94 -5.24
C PHE A 100 8.01 0.53 -5.71
N THR A 101 7.86 0.32 -7.03
CA THR A 101 7.47 -0.99 -7.59
C THR A 101 8.51 -2.07 -7.32
N GLU A 102 9.81 -1.77 -7.48
CA GLU A 102 10.90 -2.69 -7.16
C GLU A 102 10.85 -3.11 -5.67
N ALA A 103 10.65 -2.15 -4.78
CA ALA A 103 10.54 -2.40 -3.35
C ALA A 103 9.28 -3.18 -2.95
N PHE A 104 8.12 -2.87 -3.52
CA PHE A 104 6.85 -3.54 -3.21
C PHE A 104 6.84 -4.98 -3.74
N VAL A 105 7.20 -5.17 -5.02
CA VAL A 105 7.23 -6.48 -5.69
C VAL A 105 8.31 -7.39 -5.10
N GLY A 106 9.38 -6.82 -4.53
CA GLY A 106 10.44 -7.57 -3.85
C GLY A 106 10.05 -8.16 -2.49
N GLU A 107 9.01 -7.66 -1.82
CA GLU A 107 8.59 -8.14 -0.50
C GLU A 107 7.40 -9.13 -0.58
N ILE A 108 6.59 -9.10 -1.64
CA ILE A 108 5.44 -10.02 -1.82
C ILE A 108 5.84 -11.35 -2.51
N PRO A 109 5.20 -12.49 -2.15
CA PRO A 109 5.52 -13.79 -2.74
C PRO A 109 5.27 -13.84 -4.24
N ASP A 110 6.05 -14.64 -4.96
CA ASP A 110 5.98 -14.76 -6.43
C ASP A 110 4.64 -15.32 -6.93
N LYS A 111 3.99 -16.17 -6.12
CA LYS A 111 2.73 -16.84 -6.44
C LYS A 111 1.82 -16.98 -5.23
N ILE A 112 0.52 -17.10 -5.48
CA ILE A 112 -0.51 -17.47 -4.51
C ILE A 112 -1.52 -18.44 -5.12
N THR A 113 -2.22 -19.20 -4.29
CA THR A 113 -3.46 -19.88 -4.69
C THR A 113 -4.65 -18.97 -4.34
N TYR A 114 -5.54 -18.74 -5.29
CA TYR A 114 -6.75 -17.93 -5.12
C TYR A 114 -7.92 -18.60 -5.86
N ASN A 115 -9.02 -18.86 -5.16
CA ASN A 115 -10.20 -19.58 -5.68
C ASN A 115 -9.84 -20.90 -6.40
N GLY A 116 -8.87 -21.66 -5.87
CA GLY A 116 -8.39 -22.91 -6.45
C GLY A 116 -7.44 -22.77 -7.64
N GLN A 117 -7.15 -21.54 -8.10
CA GLN A 117 -6.23 -21.27 -9.21
C GLN A 117 -4.89 -20.72 -8.69
N GLU A 118 -3.77 -21.18 -9.29
CA GLU A 118 -2.45 -20.59 -9.10
C GLU A 118 -2.33 -19.27 -9.88
N LEU A 119 -1.99 -18.19 -9.19
CA LEU A 119 -1.78 -16.86 -9.74
C LEU A 119 -0.35 -16.40 -9.41
N ALA A 120 0.33 -15.77 -10.36
CA ALA A 120 1.64 -15.17 -10.16
C ALA A 120 1.55 -13.65 -9.99
N LYS A 121 2.55 -13.06 -9.30
CA LYS A 121 2.60 -11.61 -9.11
C LYS A 121 2.82 -10.87 -10.43
N GLY A 122 2.04 -9.82 -10.63
CA GLY A 122 1.91 -9.11 -11.88
C GLY A 122 1.96 -7.61 -11.69
N VAL A 123 2.57 -6.93 -12.66
CA VAL A 123 2.61 -5.47 -12.74
C VAL A 123 1.98 -5.03 -14.07
N LYS A 124 0.96 -4.16 -13.98
CA LYS A 124 0.33 -3.49 -15.12
C LYS A 124 0.53 -1.98 -15.04
N THR A 125 0.48 -1.31 -16.18
CA THR A 125 0.79 0.12 -16.30
C THR A 125 -0.26 0.81 -17.14
N ASN A 126 -0.38 2.13 -17.02
CA ASN A 126 -0.98 2.92 -18.09
C ASN A 126 0.05 3.21 -19.21
N ILE A 127 -0.44 3.74 -20.33
CA ILE A 127 0.37 4.13 -21.52
C ILE A 127 1.52 5.09 -21.15
N TRP A 128 1.31 5.93 -20.13
CA TRP A 128 2.24 6.98 -19.71
C TRP A 128 3.27 6.56 -18.65
N GLY A 129 3.22 5.32 -18.14
CA GLY A 129 4.09 4.88 -17.04
C GLY A 129 3.92 5.67 -15.72
N THR A 130 2.83 6.43 -15.59
CA THR A 130 2.52 7.29 -14.43
C THR A 130 1.62 6.63 -13.40
N ARG A 131 0.93 5.55 -13.78
CA ARG A 131 0.10 4.70 -12.92
C ARG A 131 0.54 3.24 -13.07
N VAL A 132 0.71 2.58 -11.94
CA VAL A 132 1.04 1.16 -11.84
C VAL A 132 -0.03 0.45 -10.99
N GLU A 133 -0.47 -0.70 -11.47
CA GLU A 133 -1.33 -1.64 -10.77
C GLU A 133 -0.48 -2.89 -10.47
N ILE A 134 -0.38 -3.26 -9.19
CA ILE A 134 0.34 -4.45 -8.73
C ILE A 134 -0.69 -5.41 -8.16
N GLY A 135 -0.61 -6.69 -8.52
CA GLY A 135 -1.54 -7.71 -8.03
C GLY A 135 -1.09 -9.12 -8.37
N TYR A 136 -2.02 -10.06 -8.30
CA TYR A 136 -1.83 -11.45 -8.72
C TYR A 136 -2.72 -11.78 -9.90
N GLY A 137 -2.18 -12.55 -10.83
CA GLY A 137 -2.82 -12.80 -12.11
C GLY A 137 -2.11 -13.86 -12.93
N TYR A 138 -2.32 -13.81 -14.24
CA TYR A 138 -1.73 -14.73 -15.19
C TYR A 138 -1.61 -14.09 -16.59
N VAL A 139 -0.83 -14.72 -17.47
CA VAL A 139 -0.72 -14.31 -18.88
C VAL A 139 -1.43 -15.31 -19.77
N LYS A 140 -2.42 -14.85 -20.55
CA LYS A 140 -3.05 -15.63 -21.64
C LYS A 140 -2.15 -15.56 -22.87
N LYS A 141 -1.71 -16.71 -23.37
CA LYS A 141 -1.12 -16.87 -24.70
C LYS A 141 -2.25 -17.19 -25.69
N LYS A 142 -2.49 -16.32 -26.67
CA LYS A 142 -3.39 -16.54 -27.81
C LYS A 142 -2.54 -16.75 -29.08
N TRP A 143 -3.10 -17.43 -30.10
CA TRP A 143 -2.47 -17.64 -31.41
C TRP A 143 -1.05 -18.24 -31.30
N GLY A 144 -0.92 -19.46 -30.79
CA GLY A 144 0.36 -20.18 -30.70
C GLY A 144 1.42 -19.56 -29.78
N GLY A 145 1.08 -18.53 -29.00
CA GLY A 145 2.01 -17.81 -28.12
C GLY A 145 2.45 -16.43 -28.62
N LEU A 146 2.07 -16.05 -29.84
CA LEU A 146 2.41 -14.75 -30.46
C LEU A 146 1.76 -13.57 -29.73
N LYS A 147 0.49 -13.69 -29.32
CA LYS A 147 -0.22 -12.65 -28.56
C LYS A 147 -0.25 -13.02 -27.07
N LYS A 148 0.34 -12.17 -26.23
CA LYS A 148 0.33 -12.30 -24.78
C LYS A 148 -0.56 -11.22 -24.18
N GLU A 149 -1.54 -11.62 -23.38
CA GLU A 149 -2.43 -10.73 -22.66
C GLU A 149 -2.25 -10.96 -21.16
N ALA A 150 -1.68 -9.98 -20.46
CA ALA A 150 -1.59 -10.00 -19.01
C ALA A 150 -2.96 -9.70 -18.39
N VAL A 151 -3.36 -10.48 -17.39
CA VAL A 151 -4.60 -10.30 -16.63
C VAL A 151 -4.27 -10.31 -15.15
N ILE A 152 -4.51 -9.19 -14.45
CA ILE A 152 -4.53 -9.17 -12.98
C ILE A 152 -5.94 -9.60 -12.57
N VAL A 153 -6.02 -10.60 -11.69
CA VAL A 153 -7.28 -11.18 -11.19
C VAL A 153 -7.56 -10.68 -9.78
N LYS A 154 -6.52 -10.62 -8.95
CA LYS A 154 -6.56 -10.09 -7.59
C LYS A 154 -5.64 -8.85 -7.53
N PRO A 155 -6.15 -7.63 -7.79
CA PRO A 155 -5.37 -6.42 -7.56
C PRO A 155 -4.99 -6.32 -6.08
N VAL A 156 -3.80 -5.81 -5.80
CA VAL A 156 -3.31 -5.57 -4.43
C VAL A 156 -3.21 -4.07 -4.17
N ILE A 157 -2.58 -3.32 -5.07
CA ILE A 157 -2.46 -1.86 -4.97
C ILE A 157 -2.48 -1.20 -6.35
N THR A 158 -3.12 -0.05 -6.43
CA THR A 158 -2.89 0.93 -7.51
C THR A 158 -2.16 2.13 -6.94
N ILE A 159 -1.10 2.57 -7.62
CA ILE A 159 -0.36 3.78 -7.25
C ILE A 159 0.05 4.61 -8.47
N THR A 160 0.12 5.92 -8.28
CA THR A 160 0.56 6.91 -9.25
C THR A 160 1.83 7.61 -8.81
N ARG A 161 2.51 8.28 -9.76
CA ARG A 161 3.70 9.09 -9.47
C ARG A 161 3.45 10.15 -8.38
N ASP A 162 2.28 10.77 -8.40
CA ASP A 162 1.98 11.89 -7.51
C ASP A 162 1.60 11.40 -6.10
N GLU A 163 0.97 10.22 -5.97
CA GLU A 163 0.77 9.54 -4.68
C GLU A 163 2.10 9.12 -4.04
N VAL A 164 3.05 8.58 -4.81
CA VAL A 164 4.42 8.27 -4.28
C VAL A 164 5.11 9.55 -3.78
N LYS A 165 5.02 10.65 -4.54
CA LYS A 165 5.59 11.94 -4.15
C LYS A 165 4.86 12.58 -2.96
N ALA A 166 3.56 12.37 -2.82
CA ALA A 166 2.74 12.94 -1.76
C ALA A 166 3.14 12.50 -0.35
N VAL A 167 4.02 11.50 -0.21
CA VAL A 167 4.59 11.03 1.06
C VAL A 167 6.13 11.06 1.11
N GLU A 168 6.80 11.62 0.09
CA GLU A 168 8.27 11.68 -0.01
C GLU A 168 8.93 12.44 1.15
N ASP A 169 8.16 13.34 1.79
CA ASP A 169 8.51 14.01 3.04
C ASP A 169 8.71 13.06 4.24
N LEU A 170 8.12 11.86 4.25
CA LEU A 170 8.22 10.88 5.35
C LEU A 170 8.96 9.61 4.94
N PHE A 171 8.71 9.14 3.72
CA PHE A 171 9.24 7.87 3.20
C PHE A 171 9.84 8.09 1.82
N SER A 172 11.09 7.65 1.61
CA SER A 172 11.58 7.48 0.24
C SER A 172 10.69 6.49 -0.53
N PRO A 173 10.62 6.56 -1.87
CA PRO A 173 9.78 5.66 -2.66
C PRO A 173 10.00 4.17 -2.35
N LYS A 174 11.25 3.77 -2.07
CA LYS A 174 11.60 2.40 -1.66
C LYS A 174 11.04 2.04 -0.29
N GLU A 175 11.17 2.92 0.71
CA GLU A 175 10.61 2.69 2.05
C GLU A 175 9.09 2.58 1.99
N TYR A 176 8.44 3.43 1.19
CA TYR A 176 6.99 3.40 1.02
C TYR A 176 6.51 2.10 0.35
N GLY A 177 7.23 1.63 -0.68
CA GLY A 177 6.97 0.33 -1.30
C GLY A 177 7.06 -0.83 -0.31
N LYS A 178 8.09 -0.84 0.55
CA LYS A 178 8.24 -1.85 1.61
C LYS A 178 7.16 -1.75 2.69
N LEU A 179 6.81 -0.54 3.11
CA LEU A 179 5.77 -0.28 4.12
C LEU A 179 4.42 -0.85 3.67
N LEU A 180 3.98 -0.52 2.46
CA LEU A 180 2.68 -0.97 1.94
C LEU A 180 2.66 -2.45 1.58
N ALA A 181 3.78 -3.03 1.11
CA ALA A 181 3.87 -4.47 0.89
C ALA A 181 3.77 -5.25 2.21
N LYS A 182 4.43 -4.78 3.27
CA LYS A 182 4.31 -5.37 4.61
C LYS A 182 2.92 -5.16 5.21
N ALA A 183 2.26 -4.03 4.95
CA ALA A 183 0.86 -3.82 5.30
C ALA A 183 -0.03 -4.93 4.70
N TYR A 184 0.11 -5.20 3.40
CA TYR A 184 -0.64 -6.25 2.70
C TYR A 184 -0.37 -7.65 3.28
N LEU A 185 0.89 -7.97 3.57
CA LEU A 185 1.26 -9.25 4.21
C LEU A 185 0.69 -9.36 5.65
N ASN A 186 0.56 -8.22 6.33
CA ASN A 186 -0.11 -8.05 7.62
C ASN A 186 -1.64 -7.81 7.48
N GLY A 187 -2.29 -8.35 6.43
CA GLY A 187 -3.75 -8.35 6.31
C GLY A 187 -4.44 -6.98 6.27
N TRP A 188 -3.72 -5.91 5.92
CA TRP A 188 -4.32 -4.64 5.52
C TRP A 188 -4.73 -4.67 4.04
N ASP A 189 -5.73 -3.87 3.67
CA ASP A 189 -5.81 -3.40 2.29
C ASP A 189 -4.67 -2.40 2.04
N ALA A 190 -3.89 -2.61 0.98
CA ALA A 190 -2.74 -1.78 0.69
C ALA A 190 -3.12 -0.34 0.28
N ASN A 191 -4.34 -0.13 -0.24
CA ASN A 191 -4.87 1.18 -0.60
C ASN A 191 -5.39 1.93 0.64
N ASP A 192 -5.93 1.22 1.65
CA ASP A 192 -6.27 1.83 2.94
C ASP A 192 -5.00 2.26 3.69
N ALA A 193 -3.97 1.41 3.71
CA ALA A 193 -2.66 1.75 4.27
C ALA A 193 -2.00 2.92 3.51
N LYS A 194 -2.12 2.96 2.17
CA LYS A 194 -1.69 4.08 1.32
C LYS A 194 -2.38 5.38 1.74
N LYS A 195 -3.73 5.36 1.79
CA LYS A 195 -4.58 6.50 2.16
C LYS A 195 -4.28 7.04 3.55
N LEU A 196 -4.11 6.16 4.54
CA LEU A 196 -3.73 6.55 5.90
C LEU A 196 -2.41 7.33 5.90
N ALA A 197 -1.37 6.83 5.21
CA ALA A 197 -0.07 7.48 5.15
C ALA A 197 -0.13 8.87 4.46
N GLU A 198 -0.89 8.99 3.36
CA GLU A 198 -1.10 10.27 2.65
C GLU A 198 -1.87 11.30 3.49
N GLU A 199 -2.99 10.90 4.12
CA GLU A 199 -3.78 11.79 4.96
C GLU A 199 -3.01 12.20 6.22
N PHE A 200 -2.23 11.29 6.81
CA PHE A 200 -1.36 11.60 7.94
C PHE A 200 -0.27 12.60 7.53
N ASN A 201 0.41 12.40 6.39
CA ASN A 201 1.44 13.33 5.90
C ASN A 201 0.92 14.77 5.70
N LYS A 202 -0.33 14.90 5.23
CA LYS A 202 -1.00 16.21 5.05
C LYS A 202 -1.29 16.91 6.38
N LYS A 203 -1.63 16.15 7.44
CA LYS A 203 -2.19 16.70 8.69
C LYS A 203 -1.17 16.87 9.82
N TYR A 204 -0.16 15.99 9.95
CA TYR A 204 0.77 16.03 11.11
C TYR A 204 1.53 17.35 11.22
N LYS A 205 1.83 18.01 10.09
CA LYS A 205 2.55 19.29 10.02
C LYS A 205 1.85 20.42 10.78
N ASN A 206 0.53 20.34 10.90
CA ASN A 206 -0.32 21.30 11.62
C ASN A 206 -0.75 20.77 13.00
N PHE A 207 -0.28 19.60 13.44
CA PHE A 207 -0.65 19.04 14.72
C PHE A 207 0.00 19.80 15.87
N ARG A 208 -0.84 20.44 16.70
CA ARG A 208 -0.44 21.09 17.94
C ARG A 208 -1.49 20.84 19.03
N VAL A 209 -1.03 20.52 20.23
CA VAL A 209 -1.85 20.27 21.42
C VAL A 209 -1.07 20.69 22.66
N LYS A 210 -1.75 21.16 23.71
CA LYS A 210 -1.11 21.51 24.98
C LYS A 210 -1.06 20.32 25.94
N PHE A 211 0.14 19.98 26.39
CA PHE A 211 0.34 19.12 27.55
C PHE A 211 0.37 19.99 28.80
N ARG A 212 -0.60 19.85 29.71
CA ARG A 212 -0.82 20.70 30.90
C ARG A 212 0.26 20.61 32.00
N GLY A 213 1.34 19.85 31.77
CA GLY A 213 2.29 19.50 32.82
C GLY A 213 1.71 18.53 33.85
N ARG A 214 2.58 17.92 34.66
CA ARG A 214 2.25 17.16 35.89
C ARG A 214 3.51 16.58 36.54
N TYR A 215 3.42 16.30 37.84
CA TYR A 215 4.35 15.38 38.48
C TYR A 215 4.00 13.93 38.08
N ALA A 216 4.98 13.17 37.60
CA ALA A 216 4.81 11.78 37.19
C ALA A 216 6.13 11.02 37.31
N CYS A 217 6.06 9.73 37.67
CA CYS A 217 7.20 8.81 37.60
C CYS A 217 8.46 9.33 38.32
N GLY A 218 8.28 9.94 39.49
CA GLY A 218 9.37 10.51 40.31
C GLY A 218 9.96 11.84 39.80
N SER A 219 9.32 12.53 38.85
CA SER A 219 9.81 13.82 38.34
C SER A 219 8.69 14.75 37.87
N TYR A 220 8.97 16.05 37.85
CA TYR A 220 8.04 17.04 37.29
C TYR A 220 8.26 17.20 35.78
N PHE A 221 7.18 17.06 35.01
CA PHE A 221 7.14 17.39 33.59
C PHE A 221 6.37 18.72 33.42
N PRO A 222 6.99 19.79 32.90
CA PRO A 222 6.36 21.11 32.79
C PRO A 222 5.22 21.15 31.76
N GLU A 223 4.39 22.19 31.82
CA GLU A 223 3.47 22.52 30.71
C GLU A 223 4.27 22.81 29.43
N GLY A 224 3.73 22.42 28.28
CA GLY A 224 4.26 22.84 26.99
C GLY A 224 3.41 22.38 25.81
N ASP A 225 3.67 23.00 24.66
CA ASP A 225 3.09 22.53 23.39
C ASP A 225 3.74 21.22 22.96
N VAL A 226 2.91 20.30 22.46
CA VAL A 226 3.32 19.06 21.80
C VAL A 226 3.07 19.17 20.30
N ILE A 227 4.09 18.83 19.53
CA ILE A 227 4.06 18.73 18.06
C ILE A 227 4.43 17.32 17.60
N ILE A 228 4.21 17.02 16.32
CA ILE A 228 4.75 15.84 15.65
C ILE A 228 5.80 16.34 14.64
N ASP A 229 7.03 15.84 14.75
CA ASP A 229 8.07 16.09 13.74
C ASP A 229 8.14 14.95 12.72
N LYS A 230 9.04 15.06 11.73
CA LYS A 230 9.19 14.06 10.65
C LYS A 230 9.57 12.67 11.18
N GLU A 231 10.40 12.59 12.22
CA GLU A 231 10.83 11.33 12.83
C GLU A 231 9.66 10.67 13.56
N GLY A 232 8.95 11.43 14.40
CA GLY A 232 7.74 10.99 15.09
C GLY A 232 6.63 10.58 14.14
N ALA A 233 6.37 11.35 13.08
CA ALA A 233 5.36 11.04 12.07
C ALA A 233 5.65 9.72 11.36
N LYS A 234 6.89 9.51 10.91
CA LYS A 234 7.34 8.25 10.30
C LYS A 234 7.13 7.08 11.25
N HIS A 235 7.61 7.20 12.49
CA HIS A 235 7.53 6.13 13.48
C HIS A 235 6.08 5.84 13.91
N ILE A 236 5.19 6.83 13.98
CA ILE A 236 3.76 6.62 14.23
C ILE A 236 3.14 5.80 13.10
N ILE A 237 3.35 6.18 11.83
CA ILE A 237 2.80 5.45 10.67
C ILE A 237 3.37 4.02 10.62
N GLU A 238 4.69 3.86 10.76
CA GLU A 238 5.33 2.54 10.75
C GLU A 238 4.79 1.63 11.84
N ARG A 239 4.66 2.12 13.09
CA ARG A 239 4.04 1.34 14.18
C ARG A 239 2.59 1.02 13.89
N HIS A 240 1.82 1.99 13.41
CA HIS A 240 0.40 1.80 13.14
C HIS A 240 0.13 0.75 12.06
N ILE A 241 0.94 0.72 11.00
CA ILE A 241 0.78 -0.20 9.85
C ILE A 241 1.46 -1.56 10.11
N LEU A 242 2.62 -1.60 10.76
CA LEU A 242 3.45 -2.80 10.88
C LEU A 242 3.25 -3.61 12.18
N GLU A 243 2.48 -3.13 13.16
CA GLU A 243 2.35 -3.78 14.48
C GLU A 243 1.37 -4.97 14.55
N GLU A 244 1.21 -5.72 13.45
CA GLU A 244 0.59 -7.07 13.45
C GLU A 244 1.54 -8.19 13.92
N LYS A 245 2.70 -7.86 14.52
CA LYS A 245 3.58 -8.87 15.16
C LYS A 245 2.91 -9.63 16.35
N TRP A 246 1.66 -9.29 16.69
CA TRP A 246 0.92 -9.81 17.84
C TRP A 246 -0.54 -10.18 17.52
N ARG A 247 -0.74 -11.18 16.65
CA ARG A 247 -1.85 -12.18 16.55
C ARG A 247 -3.34 -11.82 16.83
N TYR A 248 -3.72 -10.59 17.16
CA TYR A 248 -5.05 -10.25 17.64
C TYR A 248 -5.66 -9.05 16.91
N LYS A 249 -6.97 -9.14 16.67
CA LYS A 249 -7.80 -8.24 15.87
C LYS A 249 -7.90 -6.83 16.48
N SER A 250 -6.84 -6.04 16.34
CA SER A 250 -6.83 -4.63 16.67
C SER A 250 -7.68 -3.87 15.64
N LYS A 251 -8.69 -3.10 16.09
CA LYS A 251 -9.47 -2.25 15.16
C LYS A 251 -8.69 -1.01 14.69
N PHE A 252 -7.44 -0.84 15.14
CA PHE A 252 -6.58 0.27 14.69
C PHE A 252 -6.45 0.33 13.17
N LYS A 253 -6.49 -0.81 12.45
CA LYS A 253 -6.45 -0.80 10.98
C LYS A 253 -7.65 -0.16 10.27
N TYR A 254 -8.70 0.18 11.01
CA TYR A 254 -9.87 0.90 10.52
C TYR A 254 -9.88 2.38 10.95
N LEU A 255 -8.81 2.87 11.59
CA LEU A 255 -8.70 4.29 11.96
C LEU A 255 -8.37 5.13 10.73
N THR A 256 -9.15 6.19 10.52
CA THR A 256 -8.75 7.28 9.62
C THR A 256 -7.64 8.11 10.27
N ALA A 257 -6.94 8.93 9.47
CA ALA A 257 -5.96 9.85 10.02
C ALA A 257 -6.56 10.80 11.07
N ASP A 258 -7.80 11.28 10.86
CA ASP A 258 -8.48 12.17 11.81
C ASP A 258 -8.76 11.51 13.15
N MET A 259 -9.25 10.26 13.15
CA MET A 259 -9.45 9.50 14.38
C MET A 259 -8.13 9.32 15.12
N LEU A 260 -7.04 9.01 14.40
CA LEU A 260 -5.72 8.90 15.00
C LEU A 260 -5.25 10.23 15.60
N PHE A 261 -5.39 11.38 14.92
CA PHE A 261 -5.02 12.69 15.49
C PHE A 261 -5.88 13.10 16.69
N GLN A 262 -7.18 12.78 16.67
CA GLN A 262 -8.05 12.98 17.83
C GLN A 262 -7.56 12.16 19.02
N MET A 263 -7.28 10.86 18.83
CA MET A 263 -6.74 10.00 19.89
C MET A 263 -5.36 10.46 20.37
N LEU A 264 -4.49 10.98 19.50
CA LEU A 264 -3.20 11.56 19.91
C LEU A 264 -3.43 12.78 20.82
N ARG A 265 -4.31 13.71 20.41
CA ARG A 265 -4.69 14.90 21.19
C ARG A 265 -5.23 14.52 22.56
N GLU A 266 -6.26 13.68 22.59
CA GLU A 266 -6.94 13.28 23.82
C GLU A 266 -6.00 12.54 24.80
N THR A 267 -5.09 11.71 24.28
CA THR A 267 -4.11 10.99 25.11
C THR A 267 -3.09 11.94 25.73
N ILE A 268 -2.72 13.02 25.03
CA ILE A 268 -1.80 14.04 25.57
C ILE A 268 -2.48 14.91 26.62
N GLU A 269 -3.72 15.34 26.37
CA GLU A 269 -4.47 16.22 27.26
C GLU A 269 -4.93 15.49 28.54
N THR A 270 -5.42 14.25 28.40
CA THR A 270 -6.17 13.52 29.44
C THR A 270 -5.65 12.12 29.78
N GLY A 271 -4.61 11.62 29.10
CA GLY A 271 -4.03 10.31 29.39
C GLY A 271 -3.32 10.23 30.73
N ASN A 272 -3.19 9.01 31.27
CA ASN A 272 -2.48 8.68 32.49
C ASN A 272 -1.00 8.39 32.21
N SER A 273 -0.11 8.73 33.15
CA SER A 273 1.33 8.50 32.98
C SER A 273 1.70 7.02 33.08
N TYR A 274 2.44 6.50 32.10
CA TYR A 274 2.97 5.14 32.08
C TYR A 274 4.47 5.14 32.39
N CYS A 275 4.82 4.80 33.64
CA CYS A 275 6.20 4.97 34.12
C CYS A 275 7.27 4.04 33.53
N PRO A 276 7.01 2.76 33.22
CA PRO A 276 8.03 1.90 32.61
C PRO A 276 8.52 2.38 31.22
N GLY A 277 7.73 3.21 30.53
CA GLY A 277 8.09 3.84 29.26
C GLY A 277 8.61 5.28 29.39
N SER A 278 8.80 5.78 30.61
CA SER A 278 9.15 7.18 30.90
C SER A 278 10.59 7.30 31.41
N SER A 279 11.22 8.46 31.21
CA SER A 279 12.59 8.72 31.67
C SER A 279 12.81 10.21 31.95
N SER A 280 13.05 10.53 33.22
CA SER A 280 13.43 11.87 33.68
C SER A 280 14.71 12.36 33.01
N LYS A 281 15.75 11.51 32.95
CA LYS A 281 17.05 11.80 32.29
C LYS A 281 16.88 12.30 30.85
N TYR A 282 15.97 11.71 30.09
CA TYR A 282 15.72 12.08 28.70
C TYR A 282 14.52 13.02 28.51
N LYS A 283 13.88 13.47 29.61
CA LYS A 283 12.61 14.22 29.63
C LYS A 283 11.54 13.57 28.75
N LYS A 284 11.45 12.23 28.79
CA LYS A 284 10.47 11.40 28.09
C LYS A 284 9.34 11.02 29.04
N LEU A 285 8.10 11.19 28.61
CA LEU A 285 6.90 10.75 29.31
C LEU A 285 6.05 9.90 28.37
N ALA A 286 5.70 8.69 28.79
CA ALA A 286 4.67 7.90 28.13
C ALA A 286 3.31 8.21 28.79
N LEU A 287 2.29 8.43 27.96
CA LEU A 287 0.91 8.69 28.34
C LEU A 287 0.02 7.60 27.73
N GLU A 288 -0.91 7.07 28.51
CA GLU A 288 -1.89 6.07 28.07
C GLU A 288 -3.31 6.59 28.24
N LYS A 289 -4.14 6.43 27.21
CA LYS A 289 -5.59 6.64 27.31
C LYS A 289 -6.34 5.43 26.75
N TYR A 290 -7.40 5.06 27.45
CA TYR A 290 -8.32 4.00 27.06
C TYR A 290 -9.39 4.54 26.10
N TYR A 291 -9.73 3.74 25.08
CA TYR A 291 -10.72 4.02 24.05
C TYR A 291 -11.67 2.83 23.89
N HIS A 292 -12.94 3.05 24.23
CA HIS A 292 -13.98 2.03 24.12
C HIS A 292 -14.16 1.58 22.65
N GLY A 293 -14.53 0.32 22.45
CA GLY A 293 -14.87 -0.23 21.12
C GLY A 293 -13.70 -0.65 20.23
N MET A 294 -12.44 -0.35 20.60
CA MET A 294 -11.23 -0.60 19.78
C MET A 294 -10.75 -2.07 19.74
N GLY A 295 -11.37 -2.97 20.52
CA GLY A 295 -10.99 -4.39 20.62
C GLY A 295 -10.14 -4.69 21.86
N MET A 296 -9.28 -5.71 21.76
CA MET A 296 -8.37 -6.11 22.86
C MET A 296 -7.31 -5.04 23.14
N LYS A 297 -6.71 -4.50 22.08
CA LYS A 297 -5.88 -3.28 22.15
C LYS A 297 -6.76 -2.04 22.19
N ASN A 298 -7.17 -1.68 23.39
CA ASN A 298 -8.07 -0.55 23.65
C ASN A 298 -7.38 0.63 24.34
N LYS A 299 -6.06 0.58 24.54
CA LYS A 299 -5.27 1.74 24.99
C LYS A 299 -4.40 2.25 23.84
N LEU A 300 -4.31 3.57 23.69
CA LEU A 300 -3.25 4.22 22.92
C LEU A 300 -2.16 4.66 23.89
N ARG A 301 -0.92 4.23 23.66
CA ARG A 301 0.27 4.77 24.33
C ARG A 301 0.92 5.81 23.42
N VAL A 302 1.11 7.02 23.91
CA VAL A 302 1.82 8.12 23.24
C VAL A 302 3.06 8.48 24.05
N VAL A 303 4.23 8.53 23.43
CA VAL A 303 5.48 8.91 24.10
C VAL A 303 5.87 10.31 23.64
N ILE A 304 5.85 11.28 24.56
CA ILE A 304 6.29 12.65 24.33
C ILE A 304 7.69 12.88 24.91
N GLN A 305 8.52 13.67 24.23
CA GLN A 305 9.84 14.07 24.70
C GLN A 305 10.03 15.58 24.63
N LEU A 306 10.42 16.20 25.75
CA LEU A 306 10.77 17.62 25.79
C LEU A 306 12.18 17.85 25.23
N LYS A 307 12.29 18.57 24.11
CA LYS A 307 13.56 19.05 23.52
C LYS A 307 13.42 20.52 23.15
N ASN A 308 14.37 21.36 23.55
CA ASN A 308 14.41 22.80 23.21
C ASN A 308 13.08 23.53 23.52
N GLY A 309 12.52 23.32 24.72
CA GLY A 309 11.28 23.96 25.17
C GLY A 309 9.97 23.42 24.58
N ILE A 310 10.01 22.50 23.62
CA ILE A 310 8.82 21.96 22.95
C ILE A 310 8.78 20.42 23.07
N TYR A 311 7.61 19.87 23.38
CA TYR A 311 7.40 18.42 23.37
C TYR A 311 7.22 17.91 21.95
N ARG A 312 7.84 16.77 21.63
CA ARG A 312 7.65 16.04 20.37
C ARG A 312 7.06 14.67 20.67
N ILE A 313 6.06 14.25 19.90
CA ILE A 313 5.64 12.83 19.91
C ILE A 313 6.75 12.01 19.24
N VAL A 314 7.43 11.16 20.02
CA VAL A 314 8.47 10.25 19.54
C VAL A 314 7.85 9.02 18.90
N THR A 315 6.74 8.54 19.46
CA THR A 315 5.99 7.39 18.95
C THR A 315 4.59 7.36 19.55
N ALA A 316 3.65 6.73 18.85
CA ALA A 316 2.37 6.34 19.39
C ALA A 316 1.99 4.95 18.86
N PHE A 317 1.42 4.11 19.72
CA PHE A 317 1.05 2.74 19.35
C PHE A 317 -0.05 2.14 20.23
N PRO A 318 -0.86 1.22 19.67
CA PRO A 318 -1.86 0.47 20.42
C PRO A 318 -1.22 -0.49 21.42
N VAL A 319 -1.70 -0.48 22.66
CA VAL A 319 -1.30 -1.44 23.70
C VAL A 319 -2.51 -2.18 24.27
N ASP A 320 -2.25 -3.39 24.75
CA ASP A 320 -3.22 -4.22 25.45
C ASP A 320 -3.55 -3.64 26.84
N ARG A 321 -4.60 -4.15 27.47
CA ARG A 321 -5.11 -3.66 28.77
C ARG A 321 -4.12 -3.92 29.92
#